data_AF-A0A165BP08-F1
#
_entry.id   AF-A0A165BP08-F1
#
_cell.length_a   1.000
_cell.length_b   1.000
_cell.length_c   1.000
_cell.angle_alpha   90.00
_cell.angle_beta   90.00
_cell.angle_gamma   90.00
#
_symmetry.space_group_name_H-M   'P 1'
#
loop_
_entity.id
_entity.type
_entity.pdbx_description
1 polymer ?
#
loop_
_entity_poly.entity_id
_entity_poly.type
_entity_poly.pdbx_seq_one_letter_code
_entity_poly.pdbx_strand_id
1 'polypeptide(L)'
;VFHAYGHQWACQVVFHPRKRDGFGLTDGEGCERFWSAIRHLIAGLRVSGFNRRMFVLDRQIHAMDTQARWKFGTWIKKRFSEADRRLQEATSILRACGVSEDELGAQWNAQVNAQLVKLPRQSANAGDKVIDKILVYMGTMADLKDELAKDRKLRHSSHKLTSSEAQALKLRMATAERDIQALAADIAQLHESLGTEQSRRFQTLRGNAFLCARVNARALRANIRHALQAHKFERRKLERAYRHQLLQAKEHSQTKDLVHRRERNIGAQVRKYNALVDQMALLAKQGKKPAGRAPLPRKLDSKKLFRLDVDDDIWQEDPGLGPQDEGNLPRWQTDDDVRQGIAALLQKRRCIEESERIRAEVNALAVWWKEEHDALEDFCLDRTRE
;
A
#
# COMPACT_ATOMS: atom_id res chain seq x y z
N VAL A 1 -11.07 -15.67 0.32
CA VAL A 1 -10.22 -14.58 0.87
C VAL A 1 -10.17 -13.48 -0.16
N PHE A 2 -10.75 -12.32 0.14
CA PHE A 2 -10.70 -11.20 -0.79
C PHE A 2 -9.28 -10.61 -0.81
N HIS A 3 -8.74 -10.48 -2.03
CA HIS A 3 -7.43 -9.92 -2.34
C HIS A 3 -6.89 -8.95 -1.27
N ALA A 4 -5.81 -9.38 -0.60
CA ALA A 4 -5.11 -8.63 0.44
C ALA A 4 -4.70 -7.18 0.04
N TYR A 5 -4.72 -6.90 -1.25
CA TYR A 5 -4.26 -5.68 -1.88
C TYR A 5 -5.35 -4.92 -2.65
N GLY A 6 -6.58 -5.44 -2.68
CA GLY A 6 -7.72 -4.89 -3.43
C GLY A 6 -8.72 -4.13 -2.56
N HIS A 7 -8.35 -3.74 -1.33
CA HIS A 7 -9.23 -3.03 -0.40
C HIS A 7 -8.50 -1.88 0.31
N GLN A 8 -9.28 -0.98 0.92
CA GLN A 8 -8.78 0.11 1.76
C GLN A 8 -7.83 -0.41 2.85
N TRP A 9 -6.91 0.42 3.32
CA TRP A 9 -5.88 0.04 4.31
C TRP A 9 -6.45 -0.72 5.52
N ALA A 10 -7.56 -0.24 6.10
CA ALA A 10 -8.23 -0.92 7.21
C ALA A 10 -8.59 -2.38 6.89
N CYS A 11 -9.06 -2.66 5.67
CA CYS A 11 -9.34 -4.02 5.24
C CYS A 11 -8.05 -4.85 5.04
N GLN A 12 -6.94 -4.24 4.65
CA GLN A 12 -5.65 -4.94 4.55
C GLN A 12 -5.12 -5.32 5.94
N VAL A 13 -5.28 -4.45 6.93
CA VAL A 13 -4.93 -4.75 8.32
C VAL A 13 -5.72 -5.96 8.85
N VAL A 14 -7.02 -6.04 8.52
CA VAL A 14 -7.93 -7.07 9.05
C VAL A 14 -7.92 -8.38 8.25
N PHE A 15 -7.86 -8.31 6.92
CA PHE A 15 -8.13 -9.45 6.03
C PHE A 15 -6.91 -9.96 5.28
N HIS A 16 -5.72 -9.37 5.45
CA HIS A 16 -4.53 -9.83 4.77
C HIS A 16 -4.08 -11.20 5.32
N PRO A 17 -3.86 -12.24 4.47
CA PRO A 17 -3.50 -13.59 4.93
C PRO A 17 -2.25 -13.65 5.81
N ARG A 18 -1.29 -12.74 5.59
CA ARG A 18 -0.07 -12.64 6.43
C ARG A 18 -0.28 -11.96 7.79
N LYS A 19 -1.40 -11.27 7.99
CA LYS A 19 -1.74 -10.54 9.22
C LYS A 19 -2.84 -11.24 10.04
N ARG A 20 -3.58 -12.14 9.40
CA ARG A 20 -4.69 -12.87 10.01
C ARG A 20 -4.30 -14.31 10.33
N ASP A 21 -4.72 -14.77 11.50
CA ASP A 21 -4.49 -16.11 12.01
C ASP A 21 -5.16 -17.21 11.16
N GLY A 22 -4.55 -18.40 11.14
CA GLY A 22 -5.02 -19.59 10.44
C GLY A 22 -4.63 -19.71 8.96
N PHE A 23 -3.93 -18.73 8.39
CA PHE A 23 -3.53 -18.74 6.98
C PHE A 23 -2.12 -19.31 6.72
N GLY A 24 -1.28 -19.44 7.74
CA GLY A 24 0.12 -19.82 7.53
C GLY A 24 0.83 -18.90 6.53
N LEU A 25 1.53 -19.49 5.56
CA LEU A 25 2.21 -18.76 4.48
C LEU A 25 1.43 -18.77 3.17
N THR A 26 0.12 -19.05 3.19
CA THR A 26 -0.70 -18.95 1.98
C THR A 26 -0.92 -17.49 1.58
N ASP A 27 -0.92 -17.22 0.28
CA ASP A 27 -1.29 -15.93 -0.30
C ASP A 27 -2.78 -15.86 -0.68
N GLY A 28 -3.50 -16.98 -0.55
CA GLY A 28 -4.91 -17.09 -0.89
C GLY A 28 -5.19 -17.13 -2.40
N GLU A 29 -4.18 -17.31 -3.25
CA GLU A 29 -4.33 -17.26 -4.72
C GLU A 29 -4.64 -18.62 -5.38
N GLY A 30 -5.05 -19.62 -4.60
CA GLY A 30 -5.27 -20.99 -5.09
C GLY A 30 -6.31 -21.04 -6.21
N CYS A 31 -7.43 -20.33 -6.04
CA CYS A 31 -8.49 -20.26 -7.04
C CYS A 31 -8.00 -19.59 -8.34
N GLU A 32 -7.28 -18.47 -8.24
CA GLU A 32 -6.76 -17.75 -9.41
C GLU A 32 -5.74 -18.59 -10.20
N ARG A 33 -4.89 -19.35 -9.51
CA ARG A 33 -3.95 -20.28 -10.14
C ARG A 33 -4.68 -21.40 -10.87
N PHE A 34 -5.73 -21.95 -10.25
CA PHE A 34 -6.59 -22.94 -10.87
C PHE A 34 -7.28 -22.40 -12.13
N TRP A 35 -7.94 -21.24 -12.04
CA TRP A 35 -8.56 -20.56 -13.19
C TRP A 35 -7.57 -20.29 -14.32
N SER A 36 -6.35 -19.86 -13.98
CA SER A 36 -5.29 -19.65 -14.97
C SER A 36 -4.86 -20.95 -15.66
N ALA A 37 -4.83 -22.08 -14.94
CA ALA A 37 -4.43 -23.37 -15.50
C ALA A 37 -5.45 -23.85 -16.55
N ILE A 38 -6.75 -23.68 -16.29
CA ILE A 38 -7.82 -24.11 -17.21
C ILE A 38 -8.21 -23.06 -18.25
N ARG A 39 -7.60 -21.86 -18.22
CA ARG A 39 -8.00 -20.73 -19.08
C ARG A 39 -7.99 -21.05 -20.58
N HIS A 40 -7.08 -21.92 -21.01
CA HIS A 40 -6.89 -22.29 -22.41
C HIS A 40 -8.11 -23.05 -22.96
N LEU A 41 -8.90 -23.67 -22.09
CA LEU A 41 -10.12 -24.38 -22.46
C LEU A 41 -11.27 -23.42 -22.81
N ILE A 42 -11.23 -22.16 -22.37
CA ILE A 42 -12.35 -21.22 -22.50
C ILE A 42 -12.79 -21.07 -23.96
N ALA A 43 -11.85 -20.92 -24.90
CA ALA A 43 -12.18 -20.72 -26.31
C ALA A 43 -12.93 -21.91 -26.92
N GLY A 44 -12.43 -23.13 -26.72
CA GLY A 44 -13.06 -24.35 -27.25
C GLY A 44 -14.35 -24.73 -26.52
N LEU A 45 -14.43 -24.47 -25.22
CA LEU A 45 -15.60 -24.81 -24.41
C LEU A 45 -16.77 -23.86 -24.60
N ARG A 46 -16.52 -22.63 -25.05
CA ARG A 46 -17.57 -21.63 -25.31
C ARG A 46 -18.51 -22.06 -26.45
N VAL A 47 -17.99 -22.76 -27.44
CA VAL A 47 -18.74 -23.29 -28.59
C VAL A 47 -19.17 -24.75 -28.42
N SER A 48 -18.79 -25.40 -27.32
CA SER A 48 -19.15 -26.78 -27.01
C SER A 48 -20.51 -26.86 -26.30
N GLY A 49 -21.27 -27.93 -26.58
CA GLY A 49 -22.48 -28.26 -25.83
C GLY A 49 -22.21 -28.58 -24.34
N PHE A 50 -23.25 -28.50 -23.51
CA PHE A 50 -23.16 -28.62 -22.05
C PHE A 50 -22.43 -29.89 -21.58
N ASN A 51 -22.86 -31.07 -22.07
CA ASN A 51 -22.26 -32.35 -21.66
C ASN A 51 -20.78 -32.46 -22.02
N ARG A 52 -20.41 -32.00 -23.22
CA ARG A 52 -19.02 -31.99 -23.67
C ARG A 52 -18.16 -31.06 -22.81
N ARG A 53 -18.70 -29.90 -22.45
CA ARG A 53 -18.03 -28.95 -21.55
C ARG A 53 -17.75 -29.56 -20.19
N MET A 54 -18.76 -30.18 -19.58
CA MET A 54 -18.60 -30.87 -18.29
C MET A 54 -17.54 -31.96 -18.38
N PHE A 55 -17.61 -32.84 -19.38
CA PHE A 55 -16.65 -33.92 -19.56
C PHE A 55 -15.20 -33.44 -19.72
N VAL A 56 -14.97 -32.40 -20.53
CA VAL A 56 -13.61 -31.87 -20.77
C VAL A 56 -13.05 -31.18 -19.53
N LEU A 57 -13.87 -30.41 -18.81
CA LEU A 57 -13.45 -29.79 -17.55
C LEU A 57 -13.08 -30.84 -16.52
N ASP A 58 -13.95 -31.84 -16.33
CA ASP A 58 -13.74 -32.94 -15.41
C ASP A 58 -12.45 -33.71 -15.72
N ARG A 59 -12.25 -34.09 -16.99
CA ARG A 59 -11.03 -34.77 -17.43
C ARG A 59 -9.78 -33.94 -17.21
N GLN A 60 -9.84 -32.63 -17.46
CA GLN A 60 -8.72 -31.73 -17.22
C GLN A 60 -8.39 -31.63 -15.72
N ILE A 61 -9.40 -31.52 -14.86
CA ILE A 61 -9.23 -31.47 -13.40
C ILE A 61 -8.58 -32.77 -12.92
N HIS A 62 -9.10 -33.93 -13.36
CA HIS A 62 -8.52 -35.23 -13.02
C HIS A 62 -7.05 -35.38 -13.46
N ALA A 63 -6.71 -34.89 -14.66
CA ALA A 63 -5.33 -34.90 -15.15
C ALA A 63 -4.42 -34.00 -14.29
N MET A 64 -4.90 -32.80 -13.92
CA MET A 64 -4.19 -31.88 -13.03
C MET A 64 -3.98 -32.49 -11.64
N ASP A 65 -5.00 -33.11 -11.05
CA ASP A 65 -4.92 -33.74 -9.73
C ASP A 65 -3.93 -34.90 -9.73
N THR A 66 -3.94 -35.73 -10.78
CA THR A 66 -2.98 -36.82 -10.94
C THR A 66 -1.56 -36.28 -10.98
N GLN A 67 -1.32 -35.23 -11.78
CA GLN A 67 -0.01 -34.59 -11.83
C GLN A 67 0.41 -33.94 -10.51
N ALA A 68 -0.56 -33.36 -9.78
CA ALA A 68 -0.31 -32.76 -8.47
C ALA A 68 0.08 -33.81 -7.43
N ARG A 69 -0.61 -34.97 -7.40
CA ARG A 69 -0.27 -36.11 -6.53
C ARG A 69 1.17 -36.58 -6.73
N TRP A 70 1.60 -36.78 -7.98
CA TRP A 70 2.99 -37.16 -8.30
C TRP A 70 4.02 -36.15 -7.80
N LYS A 71 3.67 -34.86 -7.76
CA LYS A 71 4.56 -33.78 -7.32
C LYS A 71 4.42 -33.44 -5.85
N PHE A 72 3.49 -34.07 -5.13
CA PHE A 72 3.08 -33.64 -3.79
C PHE A 72 4.23 -33.65 -2.78
N GLY A 73 5.05 -34.71 -2.76
CA GLY A 73 6.22 -34.79 -1.88
C GLY A 73 7.25 -33.69 -2.13
N THR A 74 7.56 -33.39 -3.40
CA THR A 74 8.49 -32.28 -3.74
C THR A 74 7.90 -30.91 -3.39
N TRP A 75 6.58 -30.75 -3.55
CA TRP A 75 5.87 -29.54 -3.17
C TRP A 75 5.89 -29.31 -1.66
N ILE A 76 5.62 -30.35 -0.85
CA ILE A 76 5.72 -30.30 0.61
C ILE A 76 7.15 -29.94 1.03
N LYS A 77 8.17 -30.63 0.50
CA LYS A 77 9.57 -30.36 0.82
C LYS A 77 9.95 -28.90 0.57
N LYS A 78 9.54 -28.35 -0.57
CA LYS A 78 9.78 -26.95 -0.92
C LYS A 78 9.08 -26.00 0.05
N ARG A 79 7.82 -26.29 0.41
CA ARG A 79 7.04 -25.51 1.36
C ARG A 79 7.68 -25.50 2.74
N PHE A 80 8.11 -26.66 3.22
CA PHE A 80 8.80 -26.81 4.49
C PHE A 80 10.10 -26.02 4.52
N SER A 81 10.94 -26.18 3.50
CA SER A 81 12.24 -25.48 3.42
C SER A 81 12.07 -23.97 3.40
N GLU A 82 11.06 -23.45 2.70
CA GLU A 82 10.77 -22.01 2.67
C GLU A 82 10.19 -21.51 4.01
N ALA A 83 9.33 -22.30 4.66
CA ALA A 83 8.81 -21.96 5.98
C ALA A 83 9.91 -21.93 7.04
N ASP A 84 10.79 -22.92 7.05
CA ASP A 84 11.93 -23.02 7.96
C ASP A 84 12.93 -21.87 7.73
N ARG A 85 13.30 -21.60 6.48
CA ARG A 85 14.17 -20.47 6.13
C ARG A 85 13.62 -19.14 6.65
N ARG A 86 12.33 -18.87 6.42
CA ARG A 86 11.68 -17.63 6.89
C ARG A 86 11.54 -17.59 8.41
N LEU A 87 11.32 -18.74 9.06
CA LEU A 87 11.26 -18.84 10.50
C LEU A 87 12.61 -18.48 11.12
N GLN A 88 13.70 -19.01 10.58
CA GLN A 88 15.06 -18.69 11.03
C GLN A 88 15.38 -17.21 10.85
N GLU A 89 15.08 -16.66 9.67
CA GLU A 89 15.25 -15.23 9.37
C GLU A 89 14.49 -14.36 10.36
N ALA A 90 13.19 -14.62 10.55
CA ALA A 90 12.36 -13.87 11.50
C ALA A 90 12.84 -14.01 12.95
N THR A 91 13.26 -15.21 13.34
CA THR A 91 13.81 -15.46 14.70
C THR A 91 15.12 -14.71 14.92
N SER A 92 15.96 -14.58 13.90
CA SER A 92 17.20 -13.80 13.98
C SER A 92 16.91 -12.30 14.20
N ILE A 93 15.91 -11.76 13.49
CA ILE A 93 15.49 -10.36 13.62
C ILE A 93 14.90 -10.12 15.03
N LEU A 94 14.08 -11.03 15.54
CA LEU A 94 13.51 -10.93 16.88
C LEU A 94 14.60 -10.95 17.97
N ARG A 95 15.62 -11.80 17.82
CA ARG A 95 16.78 -11.83 18.73
C ARG A 95 17.58 -10.52 18.68
N ALA A 96 17.75 -9.96 17.48
CA ALA A 96 18.49 -8.71 17.29
C ALA A 96 17.73 -7.49 17.82
N CYS A 97 16.40 -7.47 17.75
CA CYS A 97 15.60 -6.31 18.17
C CYS A 97 15.59 -6.10 19.70
N GLY A 98 15.87 -7.15 20.49
CA GLY A 98 15.94 -7.06 21.96
C GLY A 98 14.62 -6.75 22.68
N VAL A 99 13.49 -6.69 21.95
CA VAL A 99 12.14 -6.48 22.51
C VAL A 99 11.43 -7.82 22.69
N SER A 100 10.69 -7.99 23.79
CA SER A 100 9.94 -9.23 24.05
C SER A 100 8.82 -9.45 23.03
N GLU A 101 8.54 -10.72 22.69
CA GLU A 101 7.45 -11.06 21.76
C GLU A 101 6.07 -10.64 22.27
N ASP A 102 5.87 -10.60 23.59
CA ASP A 102 4.64 -10.13 24.22
C ASP A 102 4.44 -8.63 24.04
N GLU A 103 5.51 -7.84 24.23
CA GLU A 103 5.46 -6.40 23.98
C GLU A 103 5.24 -6.09 22.50
N LEU A 104 5.92 -6.79 21.59
CA LEU A 104 5.69 -6.66 20.15
C LEU A 104 4.24 -7.01 19.78
N GLY A 105 3.66 -8.03 20.41
CA GLY A 105 2.25 -8.39 20.26
C GLY A 105 1.30 -7.29 20.73
N ALA A 106 1.57 -6.68 21.89
CA ALA A 106 0.80 -5.55 22.40
C ALA A 106 0.90 -4.32 21.49
N GLN A 107 2.09 -4.03 20.98
CA GLN A 107 2.35 -2.94 20.04
C GLN A 107 1.63 -3.17 18.70
N TRP A 108 1.61 -4.40 18.18
CA TRP A 108 0.81 -4.76 17.00
C TRP A 108 -0.69 -4.53 17.23
N ASN A 109 -1.23 -4.97 18.37
CA ASN A 109 -2.64 -4.74 18.69
C ASN A 109 -2.97 -3.24 18.82
N ALA A 110 -2.08 -2.46 19.42
CA ALA A 110 -2.21 -1.01 19.50
C ALA A 110 -2.22 -0.36 18.10
N GLN A 111 -1.36 -0.84 17.19
CA GLN A 111 -1.34 -0.41 15.79
C GLN A 111 -2.67 -0.73 15.09
N VAL A 112 -3.15 -1.97 15.22
CA VAL A 112 -4.42 -2.40 14.60
C VAL A 112 -5.57 -1.53 15.12
N ASN A 113 -5.68 -1.33 16.43
CA ASN A 113 -6.73 -0.50 17.02
C ASN A 113 -6.65 0.95 16.53
N ALA A 114 -5.48 1.57 16.56
CA ALA A 114 -5.30 2.94 16.08
C ALA A 114 -5.67 3.09 14.59
N GLN A 115 -5.42 2.07 13.77
CA GLN A 115 -5.69 2.09 12.33
C GLN A 115 -7.14 1.70 11.96
N LEU A 116 -7.87 1.03 12.86
CA LEU A 116 -9.26 0.60 12.65
C LEU A 116 -10.30 1.52 13.29
N VAL A 117 -9.92 2.34 14.27
CA VAL A 117 -10.81 3.38 14.80
C VAL A 117 -11.08 4.39 13.68
N LYS A 118 -12.34 4.44 13.22
CA LYS A 118 -12.81 5.57 12.40
C LYS A 118 -12.59 6.83 13.23
N LEU A 119 -11.88 7.82 12.68
CA LEU A 119 -11.75 9.13 13.34
C LEU A 119 -13.16 9.59 13.78
N PRO A 120 -13.32 10.07 15.03
CA PRO A 120 -14.61 10.57 15.51
C PRO A 120 -15.25 11.51 14.49
N ARG A 121 -16.52 11.27 14.14
CA ARG A 121 -17.29 12.06 13.16
C ARG A 121 -17.40 13.53 13.55
N GLN A 122 -17.23 13.85 14.84
CA GLN A 122 -16.98 15.19 15.34
C GLN A 122 -15.63 15.17 16.04
N SER A 123 -14.62 15.78 15.42
CA SER A 123 -13.30 15.86 16.05
C SER A 123 -13.30 17.00 17.05
N ALA A 124 -12.90 16.72 18.29
CA ALA A 124 -12.49 17.74 19.26
C ALA A 124 -11.49 18.76 18.67
N ASN A 125 -10.76 18.35 17.61
CA ASN A 125 -9.78 19.14 16.86
C ASN A 125 -10.32 19.68 15.51
N ALA A 126 -11.62 19.96 15.37
CA ALA A 126 -12.20 20.46 14.11
C ALA A 126 -11.56 21.79 13.66
N GLY A 127 -11.29 22.69 14.62
CA GLY A 127 -10.59 23.95 14.36
C GLY A 127 -9.18 23.75 13.80
N ASP A 128 -8.43 22.76 14.31
CA ASP A 128 -7.08 22.45 13.81
C ASP A 128 -7.09 21.88 12.39
N LYS A 129 -8.12 21.10 12.04
CA LYS A 129 -8.31 20.65 10.65
C LYS A 129 -8.62 21.81 9.70
N VAL A 130 -9.38 22.81 10.16
CA VAL A 130 -9.64 24.03 9.39
C VAL A 130 -8.35 24.83 9.21
N ILE A 131 -7.55 24.98 10.27
CA ILE A 131 -6.22 25.61 10.21
C ILE A 131 -5.30 24.89 9.21
N ASP A 132 -5.20 23.56 9.30
CA ASP A 132 -4.40 22.74 8.38
C ASP A 132 -4.85 22.95 6.93
N LYS A 133 -6.17 22.97 6.69
CA LYS A 133 -6.74 23.21 5.36
C LYS A 133 -6.38 24.60 4.82
N ILE A 134 -6.47 25.64 5.67
CA ILE A 134 -6.06 27.00 5.29
C ILE A 134 -4.58 27.05 4.93
N LEU A 135 -3.70 26.44 5.73
CA LEU A 135 -2.25 26.44 5.48
C LEU A 135 -1.90 25.73 4.17
N VAL A 136 -2.57 24.61 3.87
CA VAL A 136 -2.43 23.91 2.59
C VAL A 136 -2.87 24.78 1.43
N TYR A 137 -4.03 25.44 1.55
CA TYR A 137 -4.54 26.34 0.50
C TYR A 137 -3.61 27.55 0.28
N MET A 138 -3.00 28.06 1.34
CA MET A 138 -1.98 29.11 1.24
C MET A 138 -0.73 28.61 0.50
N GLY A 139 -0.29 27.39 0.78
CA GLY A 139 0.82 26.74 0.07
C GLY A 139 0.53 26.55 -1.42
N THR A 140 -0.66 26.02 -1.78
CA THR A 140 -1.05 25.85 -3.18
C THR A 140 -1.21 27.17 -3.91
N MET A 141 -1.74 28.19 -3.23
CA MET A 141 -1.82 29.54 -3.78
C MET A 141 -0.42 30.14 -4.03
N ALA A 142 0.56 29.89 -3.15
CA ALA A 142 1.93 30.34 -3.35
C ALA A 142 2.58 29.65 -4.57
N ASP A 143 2.44 28.33 -4.68
CA ASP A 143 2.88 27.55 -5.86
C ASP A 143 2.28 28.11 -7.17
N LEU A 144 0.97 28.36 -7.19
CA LEU A 144 0.27 28.91 -8.37
C LEU A 144 0.76 30.33 -8.72
N LYS A 145 1.05 31.17 -7.72
CA LYS A 145 1.60 32.51 -7.94
C LYS A 145 3.02 32.45 -8.53
N ASP A 146 3.85 31.53 -8.06
CA ASP A 146 5.20 31.31 -8.60
C ASP A 146 5.15 30.80 -10.05
N GLU A 147 4.28 29.85 -10.35
CA GLU A 147 4.07 29.37 -11.74
C GLU A 147 3.52 30.49 -12.64
N LEU A 148 2.57 31.29 -12.17
CA LEU A 148 2.06 32.45 -12.90
C LEU A 148 3.18 33.49 -13.16
N ALA A 149 4.09 33.69 -12.21
CA ALA A 149 5.24 34.58 -12.39
C ALA A 149 6.21 34.05 -13.47
N LYS A 150 6.45 32.74 -13.52
CA LYS A 150 7.25 32.11 -14.59
C LYS A 150 6.56 32.25 -15.95
N ASP A 151 5.24 32.04 -16.00
CA ASP A 151 4.43 32.17 -17.22
C ASP A 151 4.41 33.60 -17.75
N ARG A 152 4.32 34.59 -16.86
CA ARG A 152 4.45 36.02 -17.21
C ARG A 152 5.82 36.32 -17.83
N LYS A 153 6.91 35.78 -17.27
CA LYS A 153 8.27 35.91 -17.85
C LYS A 153 8.37 35.24 -19.23
N LEU A 154 7.76 34.06 -19.40
CA LEU A 154 7.72 33.35 -20.68
C LEU A 154 6.95 34.16 -21.74
N ARG A 155 5.84 34.79 -21.33
CA ARG A 155 5.04 35.68 -22.19
C ARG A 155 5.80 36.92 -22.62
N HIS A 156 6.66 37.49 -21.76
CA HIS A 156 7.55 38.58 -22.17
C HIS A 156 8.62 38.14 -23.19
N SER A 157 8.92 36.84 -23.27
CA SER A 157 9.76 36.24 -24.32
C SER A 157 8.94 35.77 -25.54
N SER A 158 7.80 36.40 -25.81
CA SER A 158 6.80 36.00 -26.82
C SER A 158 7.33 35.82 -28.24
N HIS A 159 8.42 36.50 -28.60
CA HIS A 159 9.06 36.39 -29.92
C HIS A 159 9.60 34.97 -30.23
N LYS A 160 9.69 34.08 -29.24
CA LYS A 160 10.15 32.69 -29.39
C LYS A 160 9.03 31.65 -29.49
N LEU A 161 7.77 32.07 -29.37
CA LEU A 161 6.61 31.17 -29.26
C LEU A 161 5.78 31.20 -30.54
N THR A 162 5.29 30.03 -30.96
CA THR A 162 4.31 29.94 -32.06
C THR A 162 2.94 30.47 -31.62
N SER A 163 2.09 30.84 -32.59
CA SER A 163 0.73 31.36 -32.32
C SER A 163 -0.11 30.41 -31.44
N SER A 164 0.02 29.09 -31.66
CA SER A 164 -0.65 28.06 -30.85
C SER A 164 -0.13 28.00 -29.41
N GLU A 165 1.19 28.06 -29.21
CA GLU A 165 1.80 28.05 -27.88
C GLU A 165 1.47 29.32 -27.08
N ALA A 166 1.42 30.48 -27.74
CA ALA A 166 1.01 31.74 -27.14
C ALA A 166 -0.45 31.69 -26.64
N GLN A 167 -1.34 31.05 -27.41
CA GLN A 167 -2.74 30.89 -27.03
C GLN A 167 -2.92 29.89 -25.89
N ALA A 168 -2.18 28.78 -25.89
CA ALA A 168 -2.15 27.82 -24.79
C ALA A 168 -1.60 28.44 -23.49
N LEU A 169 -0.55 29.25 -23.59
CA LEU A 169 0.02 29.99 -22.45
C LEU A 169 -1.00 30.98 -21.87
N LYS A 170 -1.70 31.72 -22.73
CA LYS A 170 -2.75 32.67 -22.30
C LYS A 170 -3.89 31.96 -21.55
N LEU A 171 -4.31 30.80 -22.04
CA LEU A 171 -5.33 29.98 -21.37
C LEU A 171 -4.84 29.47 -20.00
N ARG A 172 -3.60 28.99 -19.92
CA ARG A 172 -2.98 28.51 -18.68
C ARG A 172 -2.87 29.60 -17.61
N MET A 173 -2.48 30.81 -18.01
CA MET A 173 -2.44 31.96 -17.12
C MET A 173 -3.84 32.32 -16.60
N ALA A 174 -4.85 32.35 -17.48
CA ALA A 174 -6.23 32.66 -17.09
C ALA A 174 -6.86 31.59 -16.18
N THR A 175 -6.50 30.31 -16.33
CA THR A 175 -6.89 29.25 -15.39
C THR A 175 -6.20 29.44 -14.03
N ALA A 176 -4.90 29.70 -14.01
CA ALA A 176 -4.15 29.88 -12.78
C ALA A 176 -4.65 31.11 -11.98
N GLU A 177 -4.99 32.21 -12.66
CA GLU A 177 -5.56 33.40 -12.02
C GLU A 177 -6.93 33.12 -11.39
N ARG A 178 -7.80 32.35 -12.06
CA ARG A 178 -9.09 31.91 -11.48
C ARG A 178 -8.91 31.00 -10.27
N ASP A 179 -7.99 30.03 -10.35
CA ASP A 179 -7.72 29.11 -9.26
C ASP A 179 -7.15 29.83 -8.03
N ILE A 180 -6.29 30.84 -8.23
CA ILE A 180 -5.79 31.71 -7.15
C ILE A 180 -6.93 32.48 -6.49
N GLN A 181 -7.85 33.04 -7.28
CA GLN A 181 -9.01 33.78 -6.74
C GLN A 181 -9.96 32.86 -5.96
N ALA A 182 -10.26 31.68 -6.49
CA ALA A 182 -11.09 30.69 -5.81
C ALA A 182 -10.46 30.24 -4.48
N LEU A 183 -9.17 29.91 -4.48
CA LEU A 183 -8.44 29.56 -3.25
C LEU A 183 -8.40 30.72 -2.23
N ALA A 184 -8.28 31.96 -2.69
CA ALA A 184 -8.31 33.12 -1.80
C ALA A 184 -9.69 33.30 -1.13
N ALA A 185 -10.78 33.09 -1.88
CA ALA A 185 -12.14 33.12 -1.34
C ALA A 185 -12.37 31.97 -0.33
N ASP A 186 -11.94 30.77 -0.67
CA ASP A 186 -12.03 29.61 0.23
C ASP A 186 -11.24 29.82 1.53
N ILE A 187 -10.04 30.41 1.45
CA ILE A 187 -9.22 30.76 2.62
C ILE A 187 -9.96 31.77 3.50
N ALA A 188 -10.58 32.80 2.91
CA ALA A 188 -11.32 33.82 3.65
C ALA A 188 -12.52 33.20 4.38
N GLN A 189 -13.31 32.38 3.70
CA GLN A 189 -14.46 31.69 4.29
C GLN A 189 -14.06 30.75 5.43
N LEU A 190 -12.98 29.98 5.25
CA LEU A 190 -12.47 29.10 6.30
C LEU A 190 -11.92 29.89 7.49
N HIS A 191 -11.31 31.05 7.24
CA HIS A 191 -10.82 31.94 8.29
C HIS A 191 -11.96 32.56 9.11
N GLU A 192 -13.08 32.94 8.47
CA GLU A 192 -14.29 33.42 9.16
C GLU A 192 -14.94 32.33 10.04
N SER A 193 -14.81 31.06 9.64
CA SER A 193 -15.30 29.93 10.44
C SER A 193 -14.45 29.59 11.68
N LEU A 194 -13.28 30.22 11.86
CA LEU A 194 -12.40 29.97 13.00
C LEU A 194 -12.85 30.79 14.22
N GLY A 195 -12.91 30.15 15.40
CA GLY A 195 -13.09 30.84 16.67
C GLY A 195 -11.89 31.74 17.02
N THR A 196 -12.05 32.58 18.04
CA THR A 196 -11.04 33.59 18.45
C THR A 196 -9.72 32.96 18.91
N GLU A 197 -9.76 31.81 19.58
CA GLU A 197 -8.58 31.07 20.03
C GLU A 197 -7.82 30.42 18.86
N GLN A 198 -8.55 29.80 17.94
CA GLN A 198 -8.01 29.14 16.76
C GLN A 198 -7.43 30.16 15.75
N SER A 199 -8.03 31.35 15.65
CA SER A 199 -7.52 32.44 14.83
C SER A 199 -6.18 32.98 15.37
N ARG A 200 -6.01 33.11 16.70
CA ARG A 200 -4.71 33.44 17.32
C ARG A 200 -3.66 32.38 17.03
N ARG A 201 -4.01 31.09 17.17
CA ARG A 201 -3.12 29.97 16.87
C ARG A 201 -2.71 29.95 15.40
N PHE A 202 -3.64 30.21 14.48
CA PHE A 202 -3.36 30.36 13.04
C PHE A 202 -2.39 31.50 12.75
N GLN A 203 -2.53 32.66 13.40
CA GLN A 203 -1.60 33.79 13.23
C GLN A 203 -0.18 33.43 13.69
N THR A 204 -0.04 32.71 14.81
CA THR A 204 1.26 32.20 15.27
C THR A 204 1.86 31.19 14.29
N LEU A 205 1.06 30.28 13.75
CA LEU A 205 1.49 29.28 12.77
C LEU A 205 1.91 29.91 11.44
N ARG A 206 1.12 30.88 10.94
CA ARG A 206 1.41 31.65 9.72
C ARG A 206 2.71 32.43 9.82
N GLY A 207 3.03 32.95 11.00
CA GLY A 207 4.30 33.65 11.27
C GLY A 207 5.53 32.73 11.25
N ASN A 208 5.34 31.41 11.38
CA ASN A 208 6.44 30.46 11.44
C ASN A 208 6.56 29.63 10.15
N ALA A 209 7.52 29.99 9.31
CA ALA A 209 7.80 29.32 8.03
C ALA A 209 8.08 27.80 8.18
N PHE A 210 8.68 27.37 9.30
CA PHE A 210 8.96 25.95 9.56
C PHE A 210 7.66 25.18 9.78
N LEU A 211 6.72 25.75 10.55
CA LEU A 211 5.43 25.13 10.84
C LEU A 211 4.54 25.05 9.59
N CYS A 212 4.52 26.09 8.77
CA CYS A 212 3.85 26.07 7.47
C CYS A 212 4.39 24.97 6.53
N ALA A 213 5.72 24.87 6.41
CA ALA A 213 6.35 23.81 5.60
C ALA A 213 6.02 22.41 6.13
N ARG A 214 5.98 22.24 7.46
CA ARG A 214 5.63 20.99 8.13
C ARG A 214 4.18 20.56 7.88
N VAL A 215 3.21 21.47 7.97
CA VAL A 215 1.78 21.19 7.69
C VAL A 215 1.56 20.84 6.20
N ASN A 216 2.20 21.60 5.30
CA ASN A 216 2.14 21.31 3.87
C ASN A 216 2.75 19.94 3.52
N ALA A 217 3.86 19.58 4.15
CA ALA A 217 4.47 18.27 3.99
C ALA A 217 3.56 17.14 4.50
N ARG A 218 2.86 17.35 5.63
CA ARG A 218 1.87 16.41 6.18
C ARG A 218 0.70 16.16 5.21
N ALA A 219 0.10 17.23 4.69
CA ALA A 219 -1.00 17.12 3.73
C ALA A 219 -0.56 16.47 2.42
N LEU A 220 0.62 16.83 1.91
CA LEU A 220 1.17 16.24 0.69
C LEU A 220 1.46 14.75 0.88
N ARG A 221 1.95 14.33 2.04
CA ARG A 221 2.16 12.92 2.39
C ARG A 221 0.85 12.13 2.46
N ALA A 222 -0.24 12.74 2.96
CA ALA A 222 -1.57 12.13 2.93
C ALA A 222 -2.09 11.97 1.49
N ASN A 223 -1.90 12.99 0.64
CA ASN A 223 -2.28 12.92 -0.78
C ASN A 223 -1.48 11.86 -1.54
N ILE A 224 -0.17 11.75 -1.29
CA ILE A 224 0.68 10.69 -1.87
C ILE A 224 0.17 9.31 -1.46
N ARG A 225 -0.19 9.10 -0.19
CA ARG A 225 -0.81 7.84 0.29
C ARG A 225 -2.08 7.50 -0.50
N HIS A 226 -3.00 8.45 -0.64
CA HIS A 226 -4.24 8.23 -1.41
C HIS A 226 -3.97 7.95 -2.90
N ALA A 227 -3.03 8.68 -3.50
CA ALA A 227 -2.67 8.49 -4.91
C ALA A 227 -2.00 7.12 -5.15
N LEU A 228 -1.13 6.66 -4.24
CA LEU A 228 -0.52 5.33 -4.29
C LEU A 228 -1.55 4.21 -4.15
N GLN A 229 -2.52 4.36 -3.25
CA GLN A 229 -3.65 3.44 -3.14
C GLN A 229 -4.38 3.34 -4.49
N ALA A 230 -4.81 4.47 -5.05
CA ALA A 230 -5.53 4.51 -6.33
C ALA A 230 -4.71 3.88 -7.48
N HIS A 231 -3.41 4.18 -7.55
CA HIS A 231 -2.51 3.60 -8.54
C HIS A 231 -2.40 2.07 -8.43
N LYS A 232 -2.37 1.50 -7.20
CA LYS A 232 -2.36 0.04 -6.99
C LYS A 232 -3.65 -0.62 -7.48
N PHE A 233 -4.81 0.00 -7.21
CA PHE A 233 -6.10 -0.47 -7.70
C PHE A 233 -6.16 -0.52 -9.22
N GLU A 234 -5.70 0.55 -9.88
CA GLU A 234 -5.70 0.66 -11.34
C GLU A 234 -4.73 -0.34 -11.99
N ARG A 235 -3.52 -0.46 -11.46
CA ARG A 235 -2.55 -1.44 -11.92
C ARG A 235 -3.07 -2.87 -11.78
N ARG A 236 -3.78 -3.21 -10.70
CA ARG A 236 -4.42 -4.53 -10.58
C ARG A 236 -5.60 -4.73 -11.52
N LYS A 237 -6.39 -3.69 -11.81
CA LYS A 237 -7.43 -3.75 -12.84
C LYS A 237 -6.81 -4.06 -14.21
N LEU A 238 -5.67 -3.43 -14.52
CA LEU A 238 -4.88 -3.70 -15.72
C LEU A 238 -4.32 -5.13 -15.72
N GLU A 239 -3.72 -5.60 -14.62
CA GLU A 239 -3.21 -6.98 -14.51
C GLU A 239 -4.32 -8.03 -14.64
N ARG A 240 -5.51 -7.79 -14.10
CA ARG A 240 -6.67 -8.67 -14.30
C ARG A 240 -7.16 -8.64 -15.74
N ALA A 241 -7.30 -7.47 -16.35
CA ALA A 241 -7.70 -7.34 -17.75
C ALA A 241 -6.70 -8.07 -18.68
N TYR A 242 -5.41 -7.88 -18.43
CA TYR A 242 -4.32 -8.55 -19.16
C TYR A 242 -4.32 -10.07 -18.97
N ARG A 243 -4.59 -10.56 -17.75
CA ARG A 243 -4.73 -12.00 -17.47
C ARG A 243 -5.98 -12.61 -18.12
N HIS A 244 -7.05 -11.82 -18.32
CA HIS A 244 -8.30 -12.27 -18.93
C HIS A 244 -8.34 -12.15 -20.46
N GLN A 245 -7.55 -11.27 -21.08
CA GLN A 245 -7.59 -10.99 -22.52
C GLN A 245 -6.20 -11.10 -23.16
N LEU A 246 -5.76 -12.32 -23.45
CA LEU A 246 -4.56 -12.58 -24.27
C LEU A 246 -4.79 -12.36 -25.78
N LEU A 247 -5.84 -11.65 -26.20
CA LEU A 247 -6.22 -11.52 -27.62
C LEU A 247 -6.42 -10.10 -28.17
N GLN A 248 -6.27 -9.02 -27.39
CA GLN A 248 -6.33 -7.66 -27.96
C GLN A 248 -5.34 -6.69 -27.30
N ALA A 249 -4.10 -6.67 -27.81
CA ALA A 249 -3.06 -5.73 -27.37
C ALA A 249 -3.39 -4.25 -27.64
N LYS A 250 -4.37 -3.94 -28.51
CA LYS A 250 -4.74 -2.57 -28.89
C LYS A 250 -5.66 -1.85 -27.89
N GLU A 251 -6.43 -2.57 -27.06
CA GLU A 251 -7.39 -1.94 -26.12
C GLU A 251 -6.78 -1.49 -24.79
N HIS A 252 -5.50 -1.77 -24.54
CA HIS A 252 -4.86 -1.51 -23.24
C HIS A 252 -3.81 -0.39 -23.25
N SER A 253 -3.53 0.24 -24.40
CA SER A 253 -2.58 1.37 -24.49
C SER A 253 -3.04 2.57 -23.66
N GLN A 254 -4.30 2.97 -23.82
CA GLN A 254 -4.89 4.11 -23.10
C GLN A 254 -4.86 3.90 -21.57
N THR A 255 -5.13 2.68 -21.11
CA THR A 255 -5.12 2.37 -19.66
C THR A 255 -3.69 2.28 -19.13
N LYS A 256 -2.74 1.75 -19.91
CA LYS A 256 -1.32 1.74 -19.58
C LYS A 256 -0.76 3.17 -19.48
N ASP A 257 -1.15 4.05 -20.40
CA ASP A 257 -0.78 5.46 -20.38
C ASP A 257 -1.33 6.19 -19.16
N LEU A 258 -2.56 5.89 -18.72
CA LEU A 258 -3.13 6.43 -17.49
C LEU A 258 -2.34 5.99 -16.25
N VAL A 259 -1.93 4.72 -16.17
CA VAL A 259 -1.09 4.20 -15.08
C VAL A 259 0.25 4.93 -15.04
N HIS A 260 0.94 5.06 -16.18
CA HIS A 260 2.23 5.76 -16.26
C HIS A 260 2.11 7.27 -15.97
N ARG A 261 1.03 7.93 -16.42
CA ARG A 261 0.76 9.33 -16.08
C ARG A 261 0.59 9.50 -14.57
N ARG A 262 -0.10 8.57 -13.91
CA ARG A 262 -0.31 8.63 -12.47
C ARG A 262 0.97 8.34 -11.68
N GLU A 263 1.79 7.40 -12.15
CA GLU A 263 3.14 7.14 -11.62
C GLU A 263 4.01 8.40 -11.69
N ARG A 264 4.02 9.10 -12.84
CA ARG A 264 4.72 10.38 -13.02
C ARG A 264 4.19 11.47 -12.07
N ASN A 265 2.88 11.55 -11.87
CA ASN A 265 2.25 12.52 -10.97
C ASN A 265 2.63 12.25 -9.50
N ILE A 266 2.60 10.99 -9.07
CA ILE A 266 3.05 10.58 -7.73
C ILE A 266 4.53 10.92 -7.55
N GLY A 267 5.38 10.64 -8.54
CA GLY A 267 6.78 11.02 -8.52
C GLY A 267 7.01 12.54 -8.45
N ALA A 268 6.13 13.36 -9.03
CA ALA A 268 6.16 14.81 -8.87
C ALA A 268 5.77 15.25 -7.44
N GLN A 269 4.72 14.64 -6.87
CA GLN A 269 4.31 14.91 -5.48
C GLN A 269 5.41 14.52 -4.47
N VAL A 270 6.08 13.37 -4.66
CA VAL A 270 7.21 12.95 -3.83
C VAL A 270 8.37 13.94 -3.89
N ARG A 271 8.70 14.48 -5.07
CA ARG A 271 9.72 15.53 -5.22
C ARG A 271 9.35 16.81 -4.47
N LYS A 272 8.10 17.25 -4.57
CA LYS A 272 7.59 18.41 -3.81
C LYS A 272 7.68 18.16 -2.30
N TYR A 273 7.35 16.96 -1.84
CA TYR A 273 7.47 16.59 -0.43
C TYR A 273 8.92 16.66 0.03
N ASN A 274 9.85 16.04 -0.70
CA ASN A 274 11.27 16.06 -0.36
C ASN A 274 11.86 17.48 -0.36
N ALA A 275 11.39 18.37 -1.25
CA ALA A 275 11.78 19.78 -1.26
C ALA A 275 11.31 20.52 0.01
N LEU A 276 10.10 20.24 0.51
CA LEU A 276 9.64 20.77 1.80
C LEU A 276 10.48 20.23 2.97
N VAL A 277 10.89 18.95 2.92
CA VAL A 277 11.82 18.37 3.89
C VAL A 277 13.18 19.09 3.87
N ASP A 278 13.71 19.39 2.69
CA ASP A 278 14.96 20.16 2.53
C ASP A 278 14.82 21.59 3.05
N GLN A 279 13.67 22.25 2.80
CA GLN A 279 13.36 23.56 3.36
C GLN A 279 13.32 23.52 4.89
N MET A 280 12.69 22.50 5.49
CA MET A 280 12.67 22.33 6.94
C MET A 280 14.07 22.07 7.51
N ALA A 281 14.91 21.30 6.83
CA ALA A 281 16.30 21.08 7.24
C ALA A 281 17.12 22.38 7.22
N LEU A 282 16.92 23.22 6.21
CA LEU A 282 17.56 24.54 6.12
C LEU A 282 17.07 25.48 7.23
N LEU A 283 15.76 25.55 7.48
CA LEU A 283 15.16 26.36 8.54
C LEU A 283 15.59 25.89 9.94
N ALA A 284 15.82 24.59 10.12
CA ALA A 284 16.38 24.04 11.35
C ALA A 284 17.83 24.45 11.57
N LYS A 285 18.67 24.44 10.52
CA LYS A 285 20.05 24.97 10.59
C LYS A 285 20.10 26.47 10.91
N GLN A 286 19.09 27.23 10.49
CA GLN A 286 18.97 28.67 10.77
C GLN A 286 18.43 28.98 12.18
N GLY A 287 18.21 27.99 13.04
CA GLY A 287 17.69 28.20 14.40
C GLY A 287 16.21 28.60 14.46
N LYS A 288 15.48 28.56 13.32
CA LYS A 288 14.04 28.88 13.24
C LYS A 288 13.13 27.68 13.57
N LYS A 289 13.73 26.57 14.03
CA LYS A 289 13.01 25.40 14.51
C LYS A 289 12.42 25.73 15.90
N PRO A 290 11.11 25.51 16.13
CA PRO A 290 10.51 25.64 17.45
C PRO A 290 11.27 24.80 18.49
N ALA A 291 11.40 25.28 19.73
CA ALA A 291 12.06 24.56 20.80
C ALA A 291 11.38 23.18 21.02
N GLY A 292 12.05 22.10 20.63
CA GLY A 292 11.49 20.75 20.69
C GLY A 292 12.41 19.69 20.08
N ARG A 293 12.33 18.46 20.62
CA ARG A 293 13.12 17.29 20.18
C ARG A 293 12.61 16.66 18.87
N ALA A 294 11.57 17.19 18.23
CA ALA A 294 10.97 16.58 17.03
C ALA A 294 12.03 16.35 15.93
N PRO A 295 12.21 15.11 15.44
CA PRO A 295 13.16 14.81 14.39
C PRO A 295 12.75 15.50 13.08
N LEU A 296 13.67 15.62 12.12
CA LEU A 296 13.31 16.08 10.78
C LEU A 296 12.51 14.98 10.05
N PRO A 297 11.51 15.32 9.23
CA PRO A 297 10.77 14.35 8.42
C PRO A 297 11.68 13.50 7.53
N ARG A 298 11.32 12.24 7.35
CA ARG A 298 12.05 11.28 6.52
C ARG A 298 11.73 11.56 5.05
N LYS A 299 12.76 11.58 4.21
CA LYS A 299 12.58 11.68 2.75
C LYS A 299 11.96 10.41 2.19
N LEU A 300 11.12 10.58 1.18
CA LEU A 300 10.47 9.48 0.48
C LEU A 300 11.28 9.06 -0.75
N ASP A 301 11.51 7.76 -0.91
CA ASP A 301 12.13 7.17 -2.10
C ASP A 301 11.04 6.76 -3.11
N SER A 302 10.99 7.45 -4.24
CA SER A 302 10.02 7.19 -5.30
C SER A 302 10.11 5.76 -5.85
N LYS A 303 11.30 5.13 -5.90
CA LYS A 303 11.47 3.79 -6.47
C LYS A 303 10.98 2.69 -5.54
N LYS A 304 11.12 2.87 -4.22
CA LYS A 304 10.60 1.92 -3.21
C LYS A 304 9.09 2.02 -3.08
N LEU A 305 8.53 3.23 -3.16
CA LEU A 305 7.09 3.50 -3.01
C LEU A 305 6.19 2.72 -3.98
N PHE A 306 6.67 2.35 -5.17
CA PHE A 306 5.87 1.57 -6.13
C PHE A 306 5.92 0.06 -5.90
N ARG A 307 6.81 -0.44 -5.01
CA ARG A 307 6.80 -1.84 -4.57
C ARG A 307 5.63 -2.10 -3.62
N LEU A 308 5.14 -1.07 -2.93
CA LEU A 308 3.87 -1.05 -2.20
C LEU A 308 3.75 -2.23 -1.24
N ASP A 309 4.82 -2.43 -0.46
CA ASP A 309 4.80 -3.40 0.63
C ASP A 309 3.88 -2.89 1.74
N VAL A 310 3.29 -3.83 2.46
CA VAL A 310 2.36 -3.55 3.55
C VAL A 310 3.08 -2.83 4.70
N ASP A 311 4.39 -3.02 4.81
CA ASP A 311 5.24 -2.45 5.86
C ASP A 311 6.06 -1.23 5.37
N ASP A 312 5.77 -0.70 4.17
CA ASP A 312 6.46 0.49 3.66
C ASP A 312 6.26 1.71 4.59
N ASP A 313 7.33 2.48 4.79
CA ASP A 313 7.39 3.68 5.65
C ASP A 313 6.31 4.73 5.31
N ILE A 314 5.77 4.70 4.10
CA ILE A 314 4.72 5.64 3.65
C ILE A 314 3.40 5.46 4.43
N TRP A 315 3.10 4.26 4.89
CA TRP A 315 1.83 3.95 5.56
C TRP A 315 1.80 4.40 7.01
N GLN A 316 2.96 4.53 7.63
CA GLN A 316 3.12 4.94 9.03
C GLN A 316 3.11 6.47 9.12
N GLU A 317 2.76 7.10 10.25
CA GLU A 317 2.90 8.56 10.35
C GLU A 317 4.31 8.96 10.74
N ASP A 318 4.88 9.95 10.04
CA ASP A 318 6.26 10.40 10.20
C ASP A 318 6.40 11.25 11.49
N PRO A 319 7.20 10.82 12.47
CA PRO A 319 7.41 11.56 13.73
C PRO A 319 7.91 12.99 13.53
N GLY A 320 8.59 13.29 12.40
CA GLY A 320 9.10 14.62 12.12
C GLY A 320 8.07 15.62 11.62
N LEU A 321 6.87 15.16 11.25
CA LEU A 321 5.79 16.04 10.76
C LEU A 321 4.93 16.64 11.89
N GLY A 322 5.27 16.41 13.17
CA GLY A 322 4.55 16.95 14.34
C GLY A 322 3.16 16.31 14.54
N PRO A 323 2.45 16.56 15.66
CA PRO A 323 1.57 15.53 16.22
C PRO A 323 0.05 15.82 16.09
N GLN A 324 -0.78 14.83 16.40
CA GLN A 324 -1.77 14.97 17.48
C GLN A 324 -1.07 14.40 18.73
N ASP A 325 -0.70 15.28 19.67
CA ASP A 325 0.14 15.06 20.88
C ASP A 325 1.55 14.44 20.74
N GLU A 326 2.58 15.31 20.72
CA GLU A 326 4.02 15.00 20.51
C GLU A 326 4.64 14.19 21.67
N GLY A 327 3.95 14.06 22.80
CA GLY A 327 4.49 13.41 24.00
C GLY A 327 4.21 11.91 24.13
N ASN A 328 3.31 11.34 23.33
CA ASN A 328 2.78 10.00 23.57
C ASN A 328 2.62 9.16 22.28
N LEU A 329 3.53 9.35 21.31
CA LEU A 329 3.54 8.55 20.09
C LEU A 329 3.87 7.08 20.43
N PRO A 330 3.04 6.11 20.02
CA PRO A 330 3.28 4.71 20.31
C PRO A 330 4.63 4.22 19.75
N ARG A 331 5.28 3.30 20.46
CA ARG A 331 6.59 2.75 20.07
C ARG A 331 6.56 2.11 18.68
N TRP A 332 5.47 1.43 18.31
CA TRP A 332 5.30 0.85 16.96
C TRP A 332 5.42 1.87 15.82
N GLN A 333 5.35 3.17 16.10
CA GLN A 333 5.44 4.23 15.10
C GLN A 333 6.82 4.91 15.06
N THR A 334 7.55 4.91 16.17
CA THR A 334 8.77 5.71 16.34
C THR A 334 10.04 4.86 16.42
N ASP A 335 9.92 3.63 16.92
CA ASP A 335 11.02 2.71 17.20
C ASP A 335 11.18 1.73 16.03
N ASP A 336 12.29 1.85 15.30
CA ASP A 336 12.59 1.05 14.11
C ASP A 336 12.75 -0.44 14.46
N ASP A 337 13.25 -0.77 15.65
CA ASP A 337 13.45 -2.13 16.12
C ASP A 337 12.10 -2.77 16.49
N VAL A 338 11.19 -2.01 17.10
CA VAL A 338 9.81 -2.46 17.35
C VAL A 338 9.07 -2.68 16.03
N ARG A 339 9.27 -1.83 15.01
CA ARG A 339 8.63 -1.98 13.70
C ARG A 339 9.07 -3.25 12.99
N GLN A 340 10.38 -3.46 12.88
CA GLN A 340 10.94 -4.67 12.29
C GLN A 340 10.59 -5.90 13.13
N GLY A 341 10.58 -5.77 14.45
CA GLY A 341 10.17 -6.79 15.41
C GLY A 341 8.72 -7.23 15.21
N ILE A 342 7.77 -6.30 15.00
CA ILE A 342 6.37 -6.64 14.73
C ILE A 342 6.23 -7.45 13.43
N ALA A 343 6.87 -7.00 12.35
CA ALA A 343 6.84 -7.71 11.07
C ALA A 343 7.44 -9.13 11.21
N ALA A 344 8.58 -9.24 11.91
CA ALA A 344 9.22 -10.52 12.19
C ALA A 344 8.37 -11.42 13.10
N LEU A 345 7.70 -10.87 14.11
CA LEU A 345 6.79 -11.60 14.99
C LEU A 345 5.63 -12.21 14.20
N LEU A 346 4.97 -11.41 13.35
CA LEU A 346 3.88 -11.89 12.50
C LEU A 346 4.39 -12.97 11.54
N GLN A 347 5.54 -12.75 10.90
CA GLN A 347 6.17 -13.72 10.00
C GLN A 347 6.50 -15.03 10.72
N LYS A 348 7.05 -14.98 11.94
CA LYS A 348 7.32 -16.14 12.79
C LYS A 348 6.03 -16.92 13.08
N ARG A 349 4.97 -16.25 13.55
CA ARG A 349 3.65 -16.86 13.80
C ARG A 349 3.09 -17.54 12.54
N ARG A 350 3.18 -16.89 11.38
CA ARG A 350 2.77 -17.48 10.09
C ARG A 350 3.59 -18.72 9.71
N CYS A 351 4.88 -18.74 9.99
CA CYS A 351 5.74 -19.90 9.69
C CYS A 351 5.43 -21.08 10.62
N ILE A 352 5.12 -20.83 11.89
CA ILE A 352 4.71 -21.87 12.84
C ILE A 352 3.43 -22.53 12.35
N GLU A 353 2.40 -21.74 12.03
CA GLU A 353 1.15 -22.27 11.46
C GLU A 353 1.37 -23.05 10.16
N GLU A 354 2.20 -22.54 9.24
CA GLU A 354 2.50 -23.28 8.00
C GLU A 354 3.21 -24.60 8.30
N SER A 355 4.09 -24.65 9.30
CA SER A 355 4.79 -25.88 9.70
C SER A 355 3.83 -26.90 10.31
N GLU A 356 2.86 -26.46 11.11
CA GLU A 356 1.78 -27.31 11.64
C GLU A 356 0.92 -27.87 10.52
N ARG A 357 0.53 -27.04 9.55
CA ARG A 357 -0.24 -27.46 8.38
C ARG A 357 0.53 -28.46 7.53
N ILE A 358 1.80 -28.19 7.23
CA ILE A 358 2.66 -29.11 6.50
C ILE A 358 2.76 -30.45 7.23
N ARG A 359 2.92 -30.44 8.57
CA ARG A 359 2.96 -31.67 9.36
C ARG A 359 1.66 -32.47 9.25
N ALA A 360 0.51 -31.80 9.33
CA ALA A 360 -0.78 -32.44 9.13
C ALA A 360 -0.91 -33.08 7.73
N GLU A 361 -0.49 -32.37 6.68
CA GLU A 361 -0.50 -32.89 5.30
C GLU A 361 0.44 -34.09 5.11
N VAL A 362 1.63 -34.06 5.74
CA VAL A 362 2.58 -35.18 5.72
C VAL A 362 2.00 -36.40 6.43
N ASN A 363 1.38 -36.19 7.59
CA ASN A 363 0.74 -37.27 8.34
C ASN A 363 -0.43 -37.88 7.54
N ALA A 364 -1.27 -37.03 6.92
CA ALA A 364 -2.35 -37.49 6.06
C ALA A 364 -1.83 -38.30 4.87
N LEU A 365 -0.74 -37.85 4.24
CA LEU A 365 -0.09 -38.58 3.15
C LEU A 365 0.45 -39.95 3.61
N ALA A 366 1.02 -40.02 4.82
CA ALA A 366 1.53 -41.26 5.39
C ALA A 366 0.41 -42.26 5.71
N VAL A 367 -0.71 -41.78 6.25
CA VAL A 367 -1.91 -42.60 6.49
C VAL A 367 -2.47 -43.11 5.17
N TRP A 368 -2.68 -42.22 4.18
CA TRP A 368 -3.14 -42.61 2.85
C TRP A 368 -2.22 -43.65 2.22
N TRP A 369 -0.90 -43.45 2.27
CA TRP A 369 0.05 -44.41 1.72
C TRP A 369 -0.04 -45.78 2.39
N LYS A 370 -0.26 -45.81 3.71
CA LYS A 370 -0.45 -47.05 4.45
C LYS A 370 -1.74 -47.75 4.02
N GLU A 371 -2.84 -47.03 3.91
CA GLU A 371 -4.13 -47.60 3.46
C GLU A 371 -4.02 -48.20 2.04
N GLU A 372 -3.34 -47.52 1.12
CA GLU A 372 -3.10 -48.03 -0.24
C GLU A 372 -2.18 -49.25 -0.25
N HIS A 373 -1.19 -49.28 0.64
CA HIS A 373 -0.28 -50.42 0.80
C HIS A 373 -1.03 -51.64 1.34
N ASP A 374 -1.80 -51.47 2.42
CA ASP A 374 -2.59 -52.53 3.04
C ASP A 374 -3.60 -53.09 2.02
N ALA A 375 -4.29 -52.22 1.25
CA ALA A 375 -5.20 -52.65 0.18
C ALA A 375 -4.50 -53.43 -0.94
N LEU A 376 -3.25 -53.08 -1.27
CA LEU A 376 -2.46 -53.82 -2.26
C LEU A 376 -2.04 -55.20 -1.72
N GLU A 377 -1.64 -55.28 -0.45
CA GLU A 377 -1.32 -56.56 0.20
C GLU A 377 -2.52 -57.49 0.23
N ASP A 378 -3.70 -56.99 0.62
CA ASP A 378 -4.95 -57.76 0.63
C ASP A 378 -5.28 -58.32 -0.76
N PHE A 379 -5.17 -57.48 -1.80
CA PHE A 379 -5.39 -57.92 -3.18
C PHE A 379 -4.41 -59.02 -3.61
N CYS A 380 -3.13 -58.90 -3.22
CA CYS A 380 -2.12 -59.91 -3.53
C CYS A 380 -2.39 -61.24 -2.79
N LEU A 381 -2.84 -61.19 -1.54
CA LEU A 381 -3.16 -62.36 -0.73
C LEU A 381 -4.39 -63.10 -1.27
N ASP A 382 -5.43 -62.38 -1.68
CA ASP A 382 -6.63 -62.99 -2.29
C ASP A 382 -6.31 -63.72 -3.58
N ARG A 383 -5.37 -63.21 -4.39
CA ARG A 383 -4.89 -63.88 -5.62
C ARG A 383 -4.05 -65.12 -5.38
N THR A 384 -3.49 -65.32 -4.19
CA THR A 384 -2.74 -66.53 -3.84
C THR A 384 -3.63 -67.64 -3.27
N ARG A 385 -4.93 -67.38 -3.09
CA ARG A 385 -5.93 -68.34 -2.59
C ARG A 385 -6.78 -68.98 -3.70
N GLU A 386 -6.69 -68.50 -4.93
CA GLU A 386 -7.13 -69.18 -6.16
C GLU A 386 -5.99 -70.04 -6.74
#